data_AF-A0A367MGR8-F1
#
_entry.id   AF-A0A367MGR8-F1
#
_cell.length_a   1.000
_cell.length_b   1.000
_cell.length_c   1.000
_cell.angle_alpha   90.00
_cell.angle_beta   90.00
_cell.angle_gamma   90.00
#
_symmetry.space_group_name_H-M   'P 1'
#
loop_
_entity.id
_entity.type
_entity.pdbx_description
1 polymer ?
#
loop_
_entity_poly.entity_id
_entity_poly.type
_entity_poly.pdbx_seq_one_letter_code
_entity_poly.pdbx_strand_id
1 'polypeptide(L)'
;MRMENVVNLKRTANSSATKQSGRTVGNARSLSFLGGEALVYATNLIRDWEAQLLHLDGLKKKSVESHSSNLFRLLNHAQVAPWELKPVHVSRFFESRMSKDGQQLAPSTVAVYCAGWRSFQAYMLDMERVNEIQATFKVRPVKFVTEENGIAVKRHKLNAARPKAWALTPTEIDAIDQQFAFDIKAAYASRSKSLLPLQRDRVMFHIAIHFALRVSELVTIQLHDFKASYDPRMKAFQNFGTLTITGKNDSTGTIPMREPEIYELLMWYLSSIRQKILLRRKNSGNGLCRYDDKEYATVNLLFPSERGGVINPNAFRTRLNSMAVKAGLMHHKLTPHILRHTGCTNMVGVFSAEVAQKYMRHKNLYTTLGYYHPAPLDAANEANAPLNLFSSFFDDED
;
A
#
# COMPACT_ATOMS: atom_id res chain seq x y z
N MET A 1 27.20 18.05 -62.80
CA MET A 1 26.69 16.73 -63.22
C MET A 1 26.48 15.91 -61.94
N ARG A 2 25.35 16.13 -61.25
CA ARG A 2 24.18 15.23 -61.14
C ARG A 2 24.54 13.77 -60.88
N MET A 3 24.29 13.29 -59.65
CA MET A 3 23.33 12.22 -59.31
C MET A 3 23.58 11.73 -57.87
N GLU A 4 22.72 12.11 -56.92
CA GLU A 4 22.53 11.34 -55.68
C GLU A 4 21.24 10.53 -55.82
N ASN A 5 21.38 9.21 -55.71
CA ASN A 5 20.31 8.23 -55.83
C ASN A 5 19.41 8.26 -54.59
N VAL A 6 18.16 8.68 -54.78
CA VAL A 6 17.06 8.41 -53.83
C VAL A 6 16.56 6.99 -54.11
N VAL A 7 16.93 6.03 -53.27
CA VAL A 7 16.39 4.66 -53.33
C VAL A 7 15.12 4.58 -52.47
N ASN A 8 14.01 4.43 -53.17
CA ASN A 8 12.66 4.26 -52.65
C ASN A 8 12.50 2.81 -52.16
N LEU A 9 12.55 2.57 -50.84
CA LEU A 9 12.38 1.24 -50.26
C LEU A 9 10.89 0.85 -50.22
N LYS A 10 10.52 0.03 -51.20
CA LYS A 10 9.23 -0.66 -51.33
C LYS A 10 8.94 -1.50 -50.07
N ARG A 11 7.74 -1.33 -49.52
CA ARG A 11 7.07 -2.24 -48.58
C ARG A 11 7.18 -3.68 -49.08
N THR A 12 7.93 -4.52 -48.38
CA THR A 12 7.93 -5.98 -48.57
C THR A 12 6.93 -6.64 -47.63
N ALA A 13 6.19 -7.59 -48.22
CA ALA A 13 5.03 -8.26 -47.70
C ALA A 13 5.29 -9.06 -46.41
N ASN A 14 4.30 -9.05 -45.51
CA ASN A 14 4.22 -9.93 -44.36
C ASN A 14 4.23 -11.40 -44.81
N SER A 15 5.34 -12.11 -44.57
CA SER A 15 5.35 -13.56 -44.57
C SER A 15 4.55 -14.05 -43.35
N SER A 16 3.41 -14.65 -43.63
CA SER A 16 2.49 -15.30 -42.69
C SER A 16 3.18 -16.43 -41.94
N ALA A 17 3.60 -16.16 -40.70
CA ALA A 17 3.81 -17.19 -39.70
C ALA A 17 2.44 -17.72 -39.25
N THR A 18 2.26 -19.02 -39.45
CA THR A 18 1.09 -19.83 -39.09
C THR A 18 0.61 -19.50 -37.67
N LYS A 19 -0.64 -19.03 -37.55
CA LYS A 19 -1.29 -18.72 -36.26
C LYS A 19 -1.32 -19.97 -35.38
N GLN A 20 -0.41 -20.06 -34.42
CA GLN A 20 -0.64 -20.85 -33.22
C GLN A 20 -1.78 -20.18 -32.43
N SER A 21 -2.78 -21.00 -32.08
CA SER A 21 -3.95 -20.65 -31.29
C SER A 21 -3.61 -19.71 -30.12
N GLY A 22 -4.40 -18.64 -29.98
CA GLY A 22 -4.11 -17.51 -29.09
C GLY A 22 -3.89 -17.92 -27.64
N ARG A 23 -2.74 -17.53 -27.10
CA ARG A 23 -2.41 -17.69 -25.68
C ARG A 23 -3.33 -16.76 -24.87
N THR A 24 -4.37 -17.31 -24.25
CA THR A 24 -5.30 -16.55 -23.40
C THR A 24 -4.51 -15.79 -22.34
N VAL A 25 -4.78 -14.49 -22.19
CA VAL A 25 -4.15 -13.68 -21.12
C VAL A 25 -4.42 -14.39 -19.79
N GLY A 26 -3.39 -14.65 -18.99
CA GLY A 26 -3.50 -15.57 -17.86
C GLY A 26 -4.58 -15.21 -16.83
N ASN A 27 -5.06 -13.97 -16.78
CA ASN A 27 -6.15 -13.52 -15.90
C ASN A 27 -7.50 -13.28 -16.61
N ALA A 28 -7.65 -13.70 -17.87
CA ALA A 28 -8.91 -13.56 -18.58
C ALA A 28 -10.01 -14.31 -17.83
N ARG A 29 -11.18 -13.67 -17.70
CA ARG A 29 -12.41 -14.30 -17.20
C ARG A 29 -13.01 -15.25 -18.26
N SER A 30 -12.17 -16.12 -18.80
CA SER A 30 -12.54 -17.10 -19.84
C SER A 30 -12.36 -18.49 -19.25
N LEU A 31 -13.37 -19.35 -19.43
CA LEU A 31 -13.31 -20.77 -19.13
C LEU A 31 -13.41 -21.57 -20.43
N SER A 32 -12.66 -21.13 -21.46
CA SER A 32 -12.74 -21.67 -22.83
C SER A 32 -12.39 -23.16 -22.96
N PHE A 33 -11.78 -23.75 -21.93
CA PHE A 33 -11.52 -25.19 -21.82
C PHE A 33 -12.73 -26.00 -21.34
N LEU A 34 -13.83 -25.34 -20.94
CA LEU A 34 -15.10 -25.99 -20.60
C LEU A 34 -16.11 -25.77 -21.73
N GLY A 35 -16.99 -26.76 -21.93
CA GLY A 35 -18.13 -26.68 -22.85
C GLY A 35 -19.43 -27.08 -22.16
N GLY A 36 -20.55 -26.78 -22.82
CA GLY A 36 -21.89 -27.23 -22.42
C GLY A 36 -22.28 -26.85 -20.98
N GLU A 37 -22.90 -27.79 -20.28
CA GLU A 37 -23.40 -27.63 -18.91
C GLU A 37 -22.29 -27.27 -17.91
N ALA A 38 -21.10 -27.84 -18.06
CA ALA A 38 -19.97 -27.58 -17.17
C ALA A 38 -19.52 -26.11 -17.23
N LEU A 39 -19.53 -25.49 -18.41
CA LEU A 39 -19.21 -24.07 -18.57
C LEU A 39 -20.24 -23.18 -17.86
N VAL A 40 -21.52 -23.50 -18.03
CA VAL A 40 -22.62 -22.74 -17.41
C VAL A 40 -22.54 -22.84 -15.88
N TYR A 41 -22.39 -24.06 -15.37
CA TYR A 41 -22.30 -24.29 -13.92
C TYR A 41 -21.06 -23.61 -13.31
N ALA A 42 -19.88 -23.76 -13.93
CA ALA A 42 -18.66 -23.12 -13.44
C ALA A 42 -18.77 -21.58 -13.43
N THR A 43 -19.42 -21.00 -14.44
CA THR A 43 -19.63 -19.55 -14.54
C THR A 43 -20.55 -19.07 -13.41
N ASN A 44 -21.67 -19.77 -13.18
CA ASN A 44 -22.59 -19.43 -12.10
C ASN A 44 -21.95 -19.62 -10.73
N LEU A 45 -21.24 -20.73 -10.50
CA LEU A 45 -20.55 -21.01 -9.24
C LEU A 45 -19.56 -19.91 -8.85
N ILE A 46 -18.75 -19.42 -9.81
CA ILE A 46 -17.80 -18.34 -9.55
C ILE A 46 -18.53 -17.00 -9.35
N ARG A 47 -19.58 -16.72 -10.13
CA ARG A 47 -20.40 -15.51 -9.97
C ARG A 47 -21.05 -15.45 -8.58
N ASP A 48 -21.61 -16.56 -8.13
CA ASP A 48 -22.33 -16.62 -6.86
C ASP A 48 -21.36 -16.57 -5.67
N TRP A 49 -20.14 -17.11 -5.83
CA TRP A 49 -19.03 -16.86 -4.90
C TRP A 49 -18.61 -15.38 -4.87
N GLU A 50 -18.48 -14.71 -6.02
CA GLU A 50 -18.19 -13.27 -6.08
C GLU A 50 -19.29 -12.46 -5.38
N ALA A 51 -20.56 -12.84 -5.54
CA ALA A 51 -21.70 -12.22 -4.87
C ALA A 51 -21.66 -12.43 -3.35
N GLN A 52 -21.35 -13.65 -2.87
CA GLN A 52 -21.18 -13.91 -1.44
C GLN A 52 -20.07 -13.03 -0.84
N LEU A 53 -18.91 -12.96 -1.49
CA LEU A 53 -17.81 -12.13 -1.02
C LEU A 53 -18.19 -10.65 -0.91
N LEU A 54 -18.95 -10.15 -1.88
CA LEU A 54 -19.34 -8.76 -1.94
C LEU A 54 -20.45 -8.41 -0.92
N HIS A 55 -21.48 -9.26 -0.84
CA HIS A 55 -22.74 -8.93 -0.13
C HIS A 55 -22.85 -9.54 1.25
N LEU A 56 -22.34 -10.75 1.47
CA LEU A 56 -22.42 -11.44 2.76
C LEU A 56 -21.16 -11.17 3.60
N ASP A 57 -19.98 -11.30 2.98
CA ASP A 57 -18.70 -11.10 3.68
C ASP A 57 -18.29 -9.61 3.73
N GLY A 58 -18.96 -8.75 2.94
CA GLY A 58 -18.76 -7.30 2.93
C GLY A 58 -17.39 -6.85 2.37
N LEU A 59 -16.76 -7.64 1.50
CA LEU A 59 -15.50 -7.25 0.88
C LEU A 59 -15.70 -6.12 -0.13
N LYS A 60 -14.75 -5.18 -0.19
CA LYS A 60 -14.74 -4.14 -1.22
C LYS A 60 -14.58 -4.78 -2.62
N LYS A 61 -15.25 -4.24 -3.63
CA LYS A 61 -15.24 -4.71 -5.03
C LYS A 61 -13.84 -5.06 -5.56
N LYS A 62 -12.85 -4.19 -5.33
CA LYS A 62 -11.45 -4.39 -5.74
C LYS A 62 -10.80 -5.63 -5.12
N SER A 63 -11.18 -6.00 -3.89
CA SER A 63 -10.69 -7.22 -3.24
C SER A 63 -11.30 -8.46 -3.86
N VAL A 64 -12.61 -8.42 -4.18
CA VAL A 64 -13.32 -9.49 -4.90
C VAL A 64 -12.70 -9.71 -6.28
N GLU A 65 -12.48 -8.64 -7.05
CA GLU A 65 -11.81 -8.69 -8.36
C GLU A 65 -10.41 -9.29 -8.27
N SER A 66 -9.65 -8.98 -7.21
CA SER A 66 -8.32 -9.56 -6.97
C SER A 66 -8.40 -11.07 -6.70
N HIS A 67 -9.33 -11.51 -5.85
CA HIS A 67 -9.55 -12.94 -5.57
C HIS A 67 -9.98 -13.71 -6.81
N SER A 68 -10.96 -13.18 -7.54
CA SER A 68 -11.44 -13.71 -8.81
C SER A 68 -10.32 -13.80 -9.85
N SER A 69 -9.55 -12.72 -10.04
CA SER A 69 -8.43 -12.71 -10.99
C SER A 69 -7.38 -13.78 -10.64
N ASN A 70 -7.11 -14.00 -9.36
CA ASN A 70 -6.20 -15.05 -8.91
C ASN A 70 -6.76 -16.46 -9.12
N LEU A 71 -8.07 -16.66 -8.94
CA LEU A 71 -8.74 -17.92 -9.26
C LEU A 71 -8.64 -18.22 -10.76
N PHE A 72 -9.01 -17.26 -11.62
CA PHE A 72 -8.90 -17.42 -13.07
C PHE A 72 -7.47 -17.69 -13.53
N ARG A 73 -6.46 -17.10 -12.89
CA ARG A 73 -5.05 -17.45 -13.16
C ARG A 73 -4.73 -18.91 -12.91
N LEU A 74 -5.28 -19.50 -11.85
CA LEU A 74 -5.10 -20.92 -11.55
C LEU A 74 -5.89 -21.78 -12.55
N LEU A 75 -7.15 -21.46 -12.81
CA LEU A 75 -8.02 -22.20 -13.73
C LEU A 75 -7.46 -22.18 -15.16
N ASN A 76 -7.05 -21.02 -15.67
CA ASN A 76 -6.44 -20.90 -17.00
C ASN A 76 -5.07 -21.58 -17.09
N HIS A 77 -4.39 -21.82 -15.97
CA HIS A 77 -3.15 -22.60 -15.98
C HIS A 77 -3.43 -24.10 -15.91
N ALA A 78 -4.39 -24.51 -15.08
CA ALA A 78 -4.72 -25.91 -14.85
C ALA A 78 -5.55 -26.51 -15.99
N GLN A 79 -6.37 -25.70 -16.68
CA GLN A 79 -7.26 -26.12 -17.77
C GLN A 79 -8.21 -27.27 -17.36
N VAL A 80 -8.74 -27.19 -16.14
CA VAL A 80 -9.71 -28.15 -15.56
C VAL A 80 -10.88 -27.42 -14.94
N ALA A 81 -12.02 -28.10 -14.76
CA ALA A 81 -13.17 -27.50 -14.11
C ALA A 81 -12.84 -27.12 -12.65
N PRO A 82 -13.52 -26.11 -12.05
CA PRO A 82 -13.21 -25.68 -10.69
C PRO A 82 -13.25 -26.80 -9.64
N TRP A 83 -14.18 -27.75 -9.76
CA TRP A 83 -14.32 -28.92 -8.88
C TRP A 83 -13.30 -30.03 -9.10
N GLU A 84 -12.54 -29.97 -10.20
CA GLU A 84 -11.47 -30.92 -10.51
C GLU A 84 -10.09 -30.41 -10.08
N LEU A 85 -10.02 -29.22 -9.47
CA LEU A 85 -8.79 -28.69 -8.92
C LEU A 85 -8.23 -29.65 -7.85
N LYS A 86 -6.93 -29.94 -7.96
CA LYS A 86 -6.17 -30.84 -7.09
C LYS A 86 -4.90 -30.13 -6.60
N PRO A 87 -4.29 -30.60 -5.49
CA PRO A 87 -3.05 -30.03 -4.97
C PRO A 87 -1.92 -29.89 -6.01
N VAL A 88 -1.82 -30.85 -6.95
CA VAL A 88 -0.84 -30.83 -8.04
C VAL A 88 -0.98 -29.61 -8.97
N HIS A 89 -2.20 -29.10 -9.18
CA HIS A 89 -2.42 -27.92 -10.03
C HIS A 89 -1.85 -26.65 -9.40
N VAL A 90 -1.91 -26.56 -8.06
CA VAL A 90 -1.32 -25.45 -7.29
C VAL A 90 0.21 -25.50 -7.35
N SER A 91 0.81 -26.67 -7.11
CA SER A 91 2.27 -26.84 -7.19
C SER A 91 2.80 -26.50 -8.58
N ARG A 92 2.18 -27.05 -9.64
CA ARG A 92 2.54 -26.73 -11.04
C ARG A 92 2.37 -25.24 -11.36
N PHE A 93 1.35 -24.58 -10.80
CA PHE A 93 1.17 -23.14 -10.99
C PHE A 93 2.31 -22.34 -10.37
N PHE A 94 2.79 -22.70 -9.18
CA PHE A 94 3.93 -22.02 -8.59
C PHE A 94 5.24 -22.33 -9.33
N GLU A 95 5.42 -23.57 -9.79
CA GLU A 95 6.55 -23.96 -10.62
C GLU A 95 6.62 -23.14 -11.92
N SER A 96 5.49 -22.95 -12.62
CA SER A 96 5.44 -22.16 -13.85
C SER A 96 5.66 -20.65 -13.65
N ARG A 97 5.66 -20.19 -12.40
CA ARG A 97 5.89 -18.79 -12.01
C ARG A 97 7.28 -18.54 -11.43
N MET A 98 8.13 -19.56 -11.35
CA MET A 98 9.53 -19.37 -10.97
C MET A 98 10.26 -18.56 -12.05
N SER A 99 11.18 -17.68 -11.64
CA SER A 99 12.05 -16.98 -12.60
C SER A 99 12.88 -17.99 -13.38
N LYS A 100 13.37 -17.61 -14.57
CA LYS A 100 14.35 -18.39 -15.33
C LYS A 100 15.59 -18.74 -14.51
N ASP A 101 15.92 -17.88 -13.54
CA ASP A 101 17.04 -18.04 -12.60
C ASP A 101 16.69 -18.93 -11.39
N GLY A 102 15.55 -19.65 -11.42
CA GLY A 102 15.11 -20.53 -10.33
C GLY A 102 14.55 -19.81 -9.10
N GLN A 103 14.43 -18.49 -9.12
CA GLN A 103 13.89 -17.73 -7.99
C GLN A 103 12.38 -17.99 -7.82
N GLN A 104 12.00 -18.37 -6.60
CA GLN A 104 10.60 -18.56 -6.21
C GLN A 104 9.86 -17.22 -6.05
N LEU A 105 8.53 -17.26 -6.16
CA LEU A 105 7.69 -16.11 -5.86
C LEU A 105 7.88 -15.64 -4.42
N ALA A 106 7.83 -14.33 -4.22
CA ALA A 106 7.84 -13.74 -2.88
C ALA A 106 6.70 -14.34 -2.02
N PRO A 107 6.95 -14.70 -0.74
CA PRO A 107 5.94 -15.32 0.12
C PRO A 107 4.67 -14.49 0.31
N SER A 108 4.76 -13.16 0.24
CA SER A 108 3.60 -12.27 0.23
C SER A 108 2.71 -12.46 -1.01
N THR A 109 3.31 -12.67 -2.17
CA THR A 109 2.59 -12.95 -3.42
C THR A 109 1.91 -14.32 -3.35
N VAL A 110 2.61 -15.34 -2.86
CA VAL A 110 2.02 -16.68 -2.62
C VAL A 110 0.82 -16.59 -1.67
N ALA A 111 0.94 -15.82 -0.59
CA ALA A 111 -0.15 -15.62 0.36
C ALA A 111 -1.40 -14.97 -0.28
N VAL A 112 -1.20 -14.00 -1.17
CA VAL A 112 -2.31 -13.34 -1.89
C VAL A 112 -3.02 -14.31 -2.84
N TYR A 113 -2.29 -15.17 -3.55
CA TYR A 113 -2.89 -16.23 -4.37
C TYR A 113 -3.71 -17.19 -3.51
N CYS A 114 -3.08 -17.77 -2.49
CA CYS A 114 -3.72 -18.77 -1.64
C CYS A 114 -4.92 -18.20 -0.87
N ALA A 115 -4.96 -16.91 -0.54
CA ALA A 115 -6.11 -16.30 0.12
C ALA A 115 -7.38 -16.38 -0.77
N GLY A 116 -7.28 -15.95 -2.04
CA GLY A 116 -8.39 -16.04 -2.98
C GLY A 116 -8.81 -17.48 -3.26
N TRP A 117 -7.84 -18.37 -3.45
CA TRP A 117 -8.11 -19.79 -3.69
C TRP A 117 -8.75 -20.51 -2.50
N ARG A 118 -8.29 -20.25 -1.26
CA ARG A 118 -8.90 -20.83 -0.05
C ARG A 118 -10.33 -20.33 0.15
N SER A 119 -10.59 -19.06 -0.16
CA SER A 119 -11.94 -18.50 -0.12
C SER A 119 -12.86 -19.23 -1.09
N PHE A 120 -12.46 -19.39 -2.36
CA PHE A 120 -13.25 -20.15 -3.34
C PHE A 120 -13.38 -21.64 -2.96
N GLN A 121 -12.30 -22.25 -2.48
CA GLN A 121 -12.31 -23.63 -1.99
C GLN A 121 -13.32 -23.82 -0.86
N ALA A 122 -13.35 -22.91 0.12
CA ALA A 122 -14.31 -22.99 1.23
C ALA A 122 -15.75 -22.88 0.73
N TYR A 123 -16.00 -21.97 -0.21
CA TYR A 123 -17.30 -21.80 -0.85
C TYR A 123 -17.73 -23.08 -1.60
N MET A 124 -16.85 -23.64 -2.43
CA MET A 124 -17.15 -24.82 -3.24
C MET A 124 -17.29 -26.11 -2.41
N LEU A 125 -16.55 -26.23 -1.30
CA LEU A 125 -16.56 -27.40 -0.43
C LEU A 125 -17.68 -27.40 0.62
N ASP A 126 -18.59 -26.43 0.54
CA ASP A 126 -19.84 -26.51 1.28
C ASP A 126 -20.64 -27.77 0.88
N MET A 127 -21.23 -28.45 1.87
CA MET A 127 -21.78 -29.79 1.69
C MET A 127 -22.89 -29.85 0.63
N GLU A 128 -23.73 -28.83 0.55
CA GLU A 128 -24.80 -28.75 -0.44
C GLU A 128 -24.24 -28.73 -1.87
N ARG A 129 -23.25 -27.86 -2.11
CA ARG A 129 -22.57 -27.73 -3.41
C ARG A 129 -21.77 -28.98 -3.77
N VAL A 130 -21.10 -29.58 -2.80
CA VAL A 130 -20.36 -30.85 -3.00
C VAL A 130 -21.30 -31.95 -3.49
N ASN A 131 -22.48 -32.07 -2.87
CA ASN A 131 -23.46 -33.08 -3.25
C ASN A 131 -24.05 -32.79 -4.64
N GLU A 132 -24.34 -31.53 -4.95
CA GLU A 132 -24.81 -31.10 -6.27
C GLU A 132 -23.79 -31.44 -7.36
N ILE A 133 -22.53 -31.04 -7.17
CA ILE A 133 -21.44 -31.32 -8.13
C ILE A 133 -21.25 -32.82 -8.31
N GLN A 134 -21.32 -33.61 -7.23
CA GLN A 134 -21.23 -35.06 -7.31
C GLN A 134 -22.41 -35.67 -8.07
N ALA A 135 -23.63 -35.15 -7.88
CA ALA A 135 -24.81 -35.64 -8.59
C ALA A 135 -24.73 -35.34 -10.10
N THR A 136 -24.34 -34.12 -10.46
CA THR A 136 -24.30 -33.60 -11.84
C THR A 136 -23.09 -34.11 -12.62
N PHE A 137 -21.88 -33.94 -12.07
CA PHE A 137 -20.63 -34.20 -12.80
C PHE A 137 -19.94 -35.50 -12.41
N LYS A 138 -20.49 -36.25 -11.44
CA LYS A 138 -19.89 -37.51 -10.91
C LYS A 138 -18.47 -37.34 -10.37
N VAL A 139 -18.10 -36.12 -10.00
CA VAL A 139 -16.81 -35.78 -9.38
C VAL A 139 -17.09 -35.22 -8.01
N ARG A 140 -16.36 -35.69 -6.99
CA ARG A 140 -16.41 -35.10 -5.66
C ARG A 140 -15.29 -34.07 -5.50
N PRO A 141 -15.60 -32.79 -5.30
CA PRO A 141 -14.56 -31.77 -5.10
C PRO A 141 -13.71 -32.08 -3.86
N VAL A 142 -12.42 -31.72 -3.92
CA VAL A 142 -11.46 -31.92 -2.82
C VAL A 142 -10.74 -30.63 -2.47
N LYS A 143 -10.08 -30.60 -1.31
CA LYS A 143 -9.16 -29.51 -0.96
C LYS A 143 -7.96 -29.52 -1.92
N PHE A 144 -7.75 -28.42 -2.64
CA PHE A 144 -6.63 -28.23 -3.56
C PHE A 144 -5.57 -27.27 -3.01
N VAL A 145 -5.92 -26.37 -2.08
CA VAL A 145 -4.95 -25.65 -1.26
C VAL A 145 -4.84 -26.35 0.09
N THR A 146 -3.73 -27.05 0.29
CA THR A 146 -3.39 -27.79 1.51
C THR A 146 -2.47 -26.94 2.40
N GLU A 147 -2.17 -27.47 3.59
CA GLU A 147 -1.14 -26.88 4.43
C GLU A 147 0.22 -26.92 3.71
N GLU A 148 0.52 -28.04 3.04
CA GLU A 148 1.81 -28.36 2.39
C GLU A 148 2.12 -27.48 1.19
N ASN A 149 1.15 -27.26 0.29
CA ASN A 149 1.36 -26.37 -0.86
C ASN A 149 1.17 -24.88 -0.52
N GLY A 150 0.83 -24.56 0.73
CA GLY A 150 0.81 -23.21 1.29
C GLY A 150 2.06 -22.84 2.12
N ILE A 151 3.03 -23.76 2.27
CA ILE A 151 4.16 -23.69 3.24
C ILE A 151 5.08 -22.48 3.05
N ALA A 152 5.26 -21.97 1.82
CA ALA A 152 6.12 -20.80 1.59
C ALA A 152 5.71 -19.58 2.45
N VAL A 153 4.42 -19.49 2.81
CA VAL A 153 3.89 -18.42 3.67
C VAL A 153 4.13 -18.70 5.16
N LYS A 154 4.02 -19.95 5.63
CA LYS A 154 4.21 -20.33 7.05
C LYS A 154 5.71 -20.25 7.44
N ARG A 155 6.61 -20.85 6.65
CA ARG A 155 8.07 -20.85 6.94
C ARG A 155 8.69 -19.44 6.87
N HIS A 156 8.27 -18.60 5.93
CA HIS A 156 8.77 -17.22 5.87
C HIS A 156 8.27 -16.38 7.05
N LYS A 157 7.04 -16.58 7.57
CA LYS A 157 6.56 -15.83 8.74
C LYS A 157 7.30 -16.20 10.04
N LEU A 158 7.64 -17.49 10.21
CA LEU A 158 8.39 -17.98 11.38
C LEU A 158 9.86 -17.55 11.35
N ASN A 159 10.50 -17.53 10.17
CA ASN A 159 11.91 -17.16 10.02
C ASN A 159 12.14 -15.67 9.72
N ALA A 160 11.09 -14.85 9.70
CA ALA A 160 11.19 -13.39 9.48
C ALA A 160 11.57 -12.62 10.76
N ALA A 161 12.45 -13.18 11.59
CA ALA A 161 13.11 -12.49 12.71
C ALA A 161 14.07 -11.36 12.25
N ARG A 162 13.93 -10.86 11.02
CA ARG A 162 14.56 -9.62 10.56
C ARG A 162 13.47 -8.55 10.54
N PRO A 163 13.62 -7.42 11.27
CA PRO A 163 12.73 -6.28 11.10
C PRO A 163 12.84 -5.82 9.65
N LYS A 164 11.86 -6.23 8.83
CA LYS A 164 11.86 -6.02 7.38
C LYS A 164 11.46 -4.59 7.00
N ALA A 165 11.21 -3.76 8.00
CA ALA A 165 10.72 -2.41 7.82
C ALA A 165 11.79 -1.46 8.35
N TRP A 166 12.44 -0.79 7.40
CA TRP A 166 13.41 0.26 7.66
C TRP A 166 12.65 1.54 8.00
N ALA A 167 12.99 2.13 9.14
CA ALA A 167 12.56 3.47 9.55
C ALA A 167 13.73 4.44 9.31
N LEU A 168 13.42 5.69 8.95
CA LEU A 168 14.45 6.72 8.84
C LEU A 168 14.96 7.10 10.22
N THR A 169 16.27 7.27 10.33
CA THR A 169 16.92 7.88 11.48
C THR A 169 16.70 9.40 11.49
N PRO A 170 16.81 10.09 12.64
CA PRO A 170 16.75 11.55 12.70
C PRO A 170 17.73 12.23 11.73
N THR A 171 18.97 11.73 11.64
CA THR A 171 19.99 12.23 10.71
C THR A 171 19.59 12.09 9.24
N GLU A 172 18.90 11.01 8.88
CA GLU A 172 18.39 10.80 7.53
C GLU A 172 17.19 11.71 7.20
N ILE A 173 16.32 11.97 8.18
CA ILE A 173 15.22 12.94 8.05
C ILE A 173 15.79 14.34 7.80
N ASP A 174 16.79 14.74 8.58
CA ASP A 174 17.46 16.04 8.45
C ASP A 174 18.17 16.17 7.09
N ALA A 175 18.89 15.13 6.64
CA ALA A 175 19.54 15.15 5.33
C ALA A 175 18.53 15.33 4.18
N ILE A 176 17.37 14.66 4.26
CA ILE A 176 16.30 14.83 3.27
C ILE A 176 15.70 16.24 3.34
N ASP A 177 15.48 16.80 4.54
CA ASP A 177 14.96 18.16 4.68
C ASP A 177 15.94 19.22 4.16
N GLN A 178 17.22 19.06 4.45
CA GLN A 178 18.28 19.92 3.91
C GLN A 178 18.32 19.85 2.37
N GLN A 179 18.14 18.66 1.80
CA GLN A 179 18.05 18.52 0.35
C GLN A 179 16.81 19.22 -0.23
N PHE A 180 15.66 19.15 0.46
CA PHE A 180 14.49 19.95 0.08
C PHE A 180 14.81 21.45 0.11
N ALA A 181 15.44 21.94 1.18
CA ALA A 181 15.81 23.35 1.32
C ALA A 181 16.77 23.81 0.19
N PHE A 182 17.76 22.99 -0.13
CA PHE A 182 18.69 23.23 -1.25
C PHE A 182 17.95 23.31 -2.59
N ASP A 183 17.13 22.31 -2.91
CA ASP A 183 16.36 22.26 -4.17
C ASP A 183 15.36 23.42 -4.27
N ILE A 184 14.74 23.84 -3.16
CA ILE A 184 13.83 25.00 -3.11
C ILE A 184 14.60 26.29 -3.41
N LYS A 185 15.79 26.48 -2.82
CA LYS A 185 16.63 27.65 -3.06
C LYS A 185 17.09 27.72 -4.52
N ALA A 186 17.52 26.59 -5.09
CA ALA A 186 17.90 26.49 -6.49
C ALA A 186 16.72 26.79 -7.43
N ALA A 187 15.54 26.21 -7.16
CA ALA A 187 14.32 26.44 -7.93
C ALA A 187 13.84 27.90 -7.86
N TYR A 188 14.02 28.56 -6.72
CA TYR A 188 13.72 29.98 -6.56
C TYR A 188 14.66 30.84 -7.42
N ALA A 189 15.97 30.62 -7.31
CA ALA A 189 16.98 31.36 -8.07
C ALA A 189 16.78 31.21 -9.59
N SER A 190 16.44 30.02 -10.06
CA SER A 190 16.22 29.74 -11.49
C SER A 190 14.80 30.03 -11.97
N ARG A 191 13.92 30.59 -11.12
CA ARG A 191 12.48 30.79 -11.40
C ARG A 191 11.77 29.54 -11.94
N SER A 192 12.15 28.37 -11.42
CA SER A 192 11.63 27.08 -11.86
C SER A 192 10.15 26.90 -11.51
N LYS A 193 9.42 26.22 -12.39
CA LYS A 193 8.05 25.76 -12.14
C LYS A 193 7.98 24.71 -11.02
N SER A 194 9.10 24.09 -10.64
CA SER A 194 9.16 23.10 -9.56
C SER A 194 9.13 23.70 -8.15
N LEU A 195 9.22 25.04 -8.01
CA LEU A 195 9.34 25.69 -6.71
C LEU A 195 8.17 25.37 -5.76
N LEU A 196 6.92 25.60 -6.20
CA LEU A 196 5.74 25.35 -5.35
C LEU A 196 5.54 23.85 -5.04
N PRO A 197 5.73 22.91 -6.00
CA PRO A 197 5.73 21.49 -5.71
C PRO A 197 6.77 21.08 -4.67
N LEU A 198 8.00 21.61 -4.75
CA LEU A 198 9.07 21.27 -3.81
C LEU A 198 8.72 21.75 -2.39
N GLN A 199 8.22 22.99 -2.26
CA GLN A 199 7.78 23.54 -0.97
C GLN A 199 6.62 22.75 -0.38
N ARG A 200 5.62 22.37 -1.19
CA ARG A 200 4.52 21.52 -0.76
C ARG A 200 5.01 20.14 -0.35
N ASP A 201 5.86 19.51 -1.14
CA ASP A 201 6.31 18.15 -0.91
C ASP A 201 7.21 18.03 0.33
N ARG A 202 7.98 19.07 0.67
CA ARG A 202 8.70 19.18 1.96
C ARG A 202 7.73 19.10 3.13
N VAL A 203 6.61 19.84 3.07
CA VAL A 203 5.57 19.82 4.11
C VAL A 203 4.88 18.45 4.15
N MET A 204 4.58 17.87 2.98
CA MET A 204 3.99 16.53 2.90
C MET A 204 4.90 15.45 3.50
N PHE A 205 6.22 15.55 3.32
CA PHE A 205 7.20 14.63 3.89
C PHE A 205 7.10 14.61 5.42
N HIS A 206 7.16 15.78 6.06
CA HIS A 206 7.06 15.94 7.51
C HIS A 206 5.68 15.53 8.06
N ILE A 207 4.59 15.96 7.41
CA ILE A 207 3.23 15.60 7.82
C ILE A 207 2.98 14.09 7.68
N ALA A 208 3.56 13.42 6.68
CA ALA A 208 3.44 11.99 6.51
C ALA A 208 4.10 11.20 7.66
N ILE A 209 5.25 11.66 8.15
CA ILE A 209 5.95 11.08 9.30
C ILE A 209 5.19 11.40 10.58
N HIS A 210 4.94 12.68 10.85
CA HIS A 210 4.33 13.14 12.10
C HIS A 210 2.96 12.50 12.36
N PHE A 211 2.13 12.33 11.34
CA PHE A 211 0.81 11.69 11.49
C PHE A 211 0.78 10.22 11.03
N ALA A 212 1.94 9.63 10.71
CA ALA A 212 2.09 8.27 10.19
C ALA A 212 1.05 7.92 9.11
N LEU A 213 0.94 8.75 8.08
CA LEU A 213 -0.15 8.67 7.10
C LEU A 213 0.14 7.66 5.99
N ARG A 214 -0.87 6.90 5.59
CA ARG A 214 -0.83 6.18 4.31
C ARG A 214 -0.81 7.22 3.19
N VAL A 215 -0.15 6.92 2.08
CA VAL A 215 -0.09 7.89 0.96
C VAL A 215 -1.47 8.31 0.44
N SER A 216 -2.45 7.39 0.44
CA SER A 216 -3.82 7.73 0.03
C SER A 216 -4.45 8.72 1.00
N GLU A 217 -4.22 8.56 2.30
CA GLU A 217 -4.69 9.50 3.32
C GLU A 217 -4.00 10.85 3.15
N LEU A 218 -2.67 10.86 3.00
CA LEU A 218 -1.86 12.07 2.81
C LEU A 218 -2.31 12.92 1.61
N VAL A 219 -2.59 12.32 0.47
CA VAL A 219 -2.99 13.07 -0.73
C VAL A 219 -4.44 13.55 -0.68
N THR A 220 -5.30 12.93 0.14
CA THR A 220 -6.72 13.28 0.26
C THR A 220 -7.08 14.05 1.53
N ILE A 221 -6.11 14.41 2.40
CA ILE A 221 -6.39 15.20 3.61
C ILE A 221 -7.13 16.48 3.24
N GLN A 222 -8.19 16.79 3.97
CA GLN A 222 -8.92 18.04 3.88
C GLN A 222 -8.68 18.91 5.12
N LEU A 223 -8.83 20.23 4.96
CA LEU A 223 -8.65 21.19 6.06
C LEU A 223 -9.58 20.90 7.25
N HIS A 224 -10.80 20.45 6.99
CA HIS A 224 -11.77 20.12 8.05
C HIS A 224 -11.51 18.79 8.76
N ASP A 225 -10.54 17.99 8.28
CA ASP A 225 -10.07 16.81 9.01
C ASP A 225 -9.27 17.22 10.26
N PHE A 226 -8.75 18.44 10.28
CA PHE A 226 -8.17 19.07 11.46
C PHE A 226 -9.24 19.68 12.35
N LYS A 227 -9.08 19.49 13.67
CA LYS A 227 -9.96 20.06 14.69
C LYS A 227 -9.14 20.63 15.83
N ALA A 228 -9.69 21.68 16.46
CA ALA A 228 -9.22 22.12 17.75
C ALA A 228 -9.37 21.02 18.80
N SER A 229 -8.46 21.00 19.76
CA SER A 229 -8.58 20.17 20.97
C SER A 229 -8.99 21.06 22.14
N TYR A 230 -9.84 20.53 23.01
CA TYR A 230 -10.22 21.19 24.26
C TYR A 230 -9.16 21.03 25.35
N ASP A 231 -8.14 20.20 25.13
CA ASP A 231 -7.03 20.04 26.06
C ASP A 231 -6.17 21.33 26.12
N PRO A 232 -5.96 21.93 27.32
CA PRO A 232 -5.15 23.14 27.47
C PRO A 232 -3.75 23.02 26.86
N ARG A 233 -3.15 21.82 26.90
CA ARG A 233 -1.80 21.54 26.35
C ARG A 233 -1.75 21.70 24.84
N MET A 234 -2.89 21.55 24.16
CA MET A 234 -3.01 21.61 22.70
C MET A 234 -3.46 22.98 22.18
N LYS A 235 -3.69 23.94 23.08
CA LYS A 235 -4.18 25.29 22.72
C LYS A 235 -3.24 26.01 21.74
N ALA A 236 -1.94 25.75 21.85
CA ALA A 236 -0.93 26.30 20.94
C ALA A 236 -1.15 25.92 19.47
N PHE A 237 -1.82 24.79 19.19
CA PHE A 237 -2.06 24.30 17.84
C PHE A 237 -3.39 24.79 17.23
N GLN A 238 -4.17 25.60 17.95
CA GLN A 238 -5.42 26.18 17.47
C GLN A 238 -6.35 25.11 16.83
N ASN A 239 -6.90 25.38 15.64
CA ASN A 239 -7.76 24.47 14.88
C ASN A 239 -7.04 23.22 14.33
N PHE A 240 -5.74 23.06 14.58
CA PHE A 240 -4.91 21.96 14.10
C PHE A 240 -4.45 21.03 15.24
N GLY A 241 -5.07 21.11 16.42
CA GLY A 241 -4.71 20.29 17.59
C GLY A 241 -4.84 18.79 17.34
N THR A 242 -5.80 18.35 16.53
CA THR A 242 -5.95 16.94 16.16
C THR A 242 -6.27 16.77 14.69
N LEU A 243 -5.83 15.65 14.11
CA LEU A 243 -6.13 15.22 12.75
C LEU A 243 -6.93 13.93 12.79
N THR A 244 -8.17 13.96 12.31
CA THR A 244 -9.04 12.78 12.24
C THR A 244 -9.12 12.28 10.81
N ILE A 245 -8.67 11.05 10.58
CA ILE A 245 -8.61 10.45 9.25
C ILE A 245 -9.29 9.09 9.25
N THR A 246 -10.11 8.87 8.23
CA THR A 246 -10.67 7.55 7.91
C THR A 246 -9.87 6.90 6.79
N GLY A 247 -9.13 5.85 7.14
CA GLY A 247 -8.25 5.13 6.23
C GLY A 247 -8.92 4.01 5.43
N LYS A 248 -8.09 3.20 4.79
CA LYS A 248 -8.53 1.95 4.13
C LYS A 248 -9.20 1.02 5.14
N ASN A 249 -10.28 0.35 4.73
CA ASN A 249 -11.16 -0.50 5.57
C ASN A 249 -11.99 0.28 6.61
N ASP A 250 -12.23 1.57 6.36
CA ASP A 250 -13.13 2.41 7.17
C ASP A 250 -12.68 2.52 8.65
N SER A 251 -11.38 2.35 8.87
CA SER A 251 -10.73 2.56 10.17
C SER A 251 -10.44 4.04 10.34
N THR A 252 -11.17 4.66 11.26
CA THR A 252 -10.98 6.05 11.68
C THR A 252 -10.03 6.12 12.85
N GLY A 253 -9.12 7.09 12.82
CA GLY A 253 -8.23 7.39 13.94
C GLY A 253 -7.99 8.89 14.02
N THR A 254 -7.90 9.38 15.26
CA THR A 254 -7.58 10.77 15.57
C THR A 254 -6.20 10.82 16.18
N ILE A 255 -5.32 11.62 15.60
CA ILE A 255 -3.93 11.76 16.03
C ILE A 255 -3.71 13.21 16.47
N PRO A 256 -3.12 13.46 17.66
CA PRO A 256 -2.78 14.82 18.07
C PRO A 256 -1.59 15.36 17.27
N MET A 257 -1.62 16.67 17.01
CA MET A 257 -0.40 17.42 16.71
C MET A 257 0.50 17.42 17.95
N ARG A 258 1.79 17.15 17.78
CA ARG A 258 2.73 17.01 18.92
C ARG A 258 3.89 17.99 18.89
N GLU A 259 4.28 18.43 17.70
CA GLU A 259 5.51 19.20 17.49
C GLU A 259 5.17 20.62 17.01
N PRO A 260 5.56 21.68 17.75
CA PRO A 260 5.40 23.07 17.35
C PRO A 260 5.98 23.39 15.97
N GLU A 261 7.15 22.86 15.64
CA GLU A 261 7.86 23.12 14.40
C GLU A 261 7.09 22.58 13.19
N ILE A 262 6.44 21.43 13.33
CA ILE A 262 5.58 20.83 12.31
C ILE A 262 4.31 21.67 12.11
N TYR A 263 3.75 22.18 13.21
CA TYR A 263 2.62 23.11 13.15
C TYR A 263 2.99 24.42 12.45
N GLU A 264 4.13 25.03 12.79
CA GLU A 264 4.63 26.25 12.16
C GLU A 264 4.91 26.05 10.67
N LEU A 265 5.54 24.94 10.29
CA LEU A 265 5.76 24.56 8.89
C LEU A 265 4.43 24.44 8.13
N LEU A 266 3.42 23.83 8.75
CA LEU A 266 2.08 23.72 8.19
C LEU A 266 1.43 25.09 8.03
N MET A 267 1.51 25.97 9.03
CA MET A 267 0.93 27.31 8.98
C MET A 267 1.59 28.19 7.90
N TRP A 268 2.93 28.11 7.79
CA TRP A 268 3.66 28.75 6.70
C TRP A 268 3.19 28.27 5.33
N TYR A 269 3.04 26.95 5.17
CA TYR A 269 2.54 26.37 3.93
C TYR A 269 1.13 26.87 3.58
N LEU A 270 0.22 26.88 4.55
CA LEU A 270 -1.16 27.33 4.36
C LEU A 270 -1.25 28.79 3.96
N SER A 271 -0.49 29.67 4.63
CA SER A 271 -0.51 31.12 4.38
C SER A 271 0.22 31.53 3.10
N SER A 272 1.33 30.85 2.77
CA SER A 272 2.28 31.36 1.78
C SER A 272 2.33 30.57 0.47
N ILE A 273 2.06 29.26 0.51
CA ILE A 273 2.32 28.34 -0.60
C ILE A 273 1.03 27.80 -1.19
N ARG A 274 0.15 27.26 -0.34
CA ARG A 274 -1.09 26.60 -0.75
C ARG A 274 -1.98 27.52 -1.58
N GLN A 275 -2.14 28.77 -1.16
CA GLN A 275 -2.93 29.76 -1.90
C GLN A 275 -2.35 30.02 -3.31
N LYS A 276 -1.01 30.09 -3.45
CA LYS A 276 -0.35 30.25 -4.75
C LYS A 276 -0.60 29.05 -5.66
N ILE A 277 -0.58 27.83 -5.12
CA ILE A 277 -0.90 26.60 -5.88
C ILE A 277 -2.36 26.65 -6.36
N LEU A 278 -3.29 27.03 -5.49
CA LEU A 278 -4.71 27.13 -5.84
C LEU A 278 -4.99 28.22 -6.89
N LEU A 279 -4.30 29.36 -6.85
CA LEU A 279 -4.46 30.44 -7.82
C LEU A 279 -3.84 30.11 -9.18
N ARG A 280 -2.71 29.38 -9.19
CA ARG A 280 -2.01 29.00 -10.44
C ARG A 280 -2.55 27.74 -11.09
N ARG A 281 -3.53 27.09 -10.48
CA ARG A 281 -4.04 25.79 -10.96
C ARG A 281 -4.68 25.92 -12.33
N LYS A 282 -4.32 25.01 -13.23
CA LYS A 282 -4.97 24.88 -14.55
C LYS A 282 -6.21 24.00 -14.40
N ASN A 283 -7.34 24.58 -13.99
CA ASN A 283 -8.54 23.79 -13.67
C ASN A 283 -9.40 23.50 -14.93
N SER A 284 -10.14 22.38 -14.90
CA SER A 284 -11.08 21.96 -15.94
C SER A 284 -12.53 22.46 -15.73
N GLY A 285 -12.75 23.36 -14.77
CA GLY A 285 -14.06 23.98 -14.47
C GLY A 285 -14.82 23.25 -13.36
N ASN A 286 -15.48 24.01 -12.47
CA ASN A 286 -16.26 23.67 -11.25
C ASN A 286 -15.53 23.57 -9.89
N GLY A 287 -14.21 23.40 -9.84
CA GLY A 287 -13.45 23.39 -8.57
C GLY A 287 -13.50 22.07 -7.78
N LEU A 288 -14.15 21.05 -8.34
CA LEU A 288 -14.22 19.70 -7.81
C LEU A 288 -13.14 18.82 -8.45
N CYS A 289 -12.76 17.76 -7.75
CA CYS A 289 -11.84 16.75 -8.26
C CYS A 289 -12.22 15.38 -7.68
N ARG A 290 -11.78 14.31 -8.33
CA ARG A 290 -12.05 12.94 -7.88
C ARG A 290 -10.78 12.20 -7.53
N TYR A 291 -10.85 11.36 -6.51
CA TYR A 291 -9.82 10.39 -6.17
C TYR A 291 -10.49 9.08 -5.76
N ASP A 292 -10.12 8.00 -6.45
CA ASP A 292 -10.90 6.77 -6.50
C ASP A 292 -12.39 7.11 -6.82
N ASP A 293 -13.34 6.58 -6.05
CA ASP A 293 -14.77 6.80 -6.25
C ASP A 293 -15.34 8.02 -5.50
N LYS A 294 -14.47 8.82 -4.84
CA LYS A 294 -14.87 9.96 -4.01
C LYS A 294 -14.62 11.30 -4.68
N GLU A 295 -15.53 12.24 -4.47
CA GLU A 295 -15.41 13.63 -4.93
C GLU A 295 -14.92 14.53 -3.79
N TYR A 296 -14.07 15.49 -4.14
CA TYR A 296 -13.44 16.43 -3.23
C TYR A 296 -13.52 17.84 -3.81
N ALA A 297 -13.89 18.81 -2.97
CA ALA A 297 -13.67 20.21 -3.32
C ALA A 297 -12.16 20.50 -3.26
N THR A 298 -11.59 20.95 -4.38
CA THR A 298 -10.14 21.21 -4.47
C THR A 298 -9.68 22.25 -3.45
N VAL A 299 -10.56 23.20 -3.09
CA VAL A 299 -10.31 24.22 -2.07
C VAL A 299 -10.29 23.67 -0.64
N ASN A 300 -10.78 22.45 -0.41
CA ASN A 300 -10.73 21.81 0.90
C ASN A 300 -9.48 20.95 1.06
N LEU A 301 -8.87 20.49 -0.04
CA LEU A 301 -7.64 19.67 0.03
C LEU A 301 -6.51 20.43 0.71
N LEU A 302 -5.83 19.78 1.66
CA LEU A 302 -4.65 20.34 2.29
C LEU A 302 -3.51 20.49 1.27
N PHE A 303 -3.29 19.46 0.46
CA PHE A 303 -2.22 19.41 -0.55
C PHE A 303 -2.79 19.31 -1.96
N PRO A 304 -3.25 20.43 -2.56
CA PRO A 304 -3.69 20.41 -3.95
C PRO A 304 -2.51 20.21 -4.92
N SER A 305 -2.82 19.57 -6.05
CA SER A 305 -1.96 19.51 -7.22
C SER A 305 -1.96 20.84 -7.97
N GLU A 306 -0.85 21.19 -8.63
CA GLU A 306 -0.78 22.35 -9.54
C GLU A 306 -1.72 22.22 -10.75
N ARG A 307 -2.19 21.01 -11.05
CA ARG A 307 -3.20 20.76 -12.08
C ARG A 307 -4.64 20.94 -11.60
N GLY A 308 -4.85 21.29 -10.32
CA GLY A 308 -6.19 21.41 -9.75
C GLY A 308 -6.80 20.05 -9.44
N GLY A 309 -6.50 19.52 -8.26
CA GLY A 309 -7.09 18.27 -7.75
C GLY A 309 -6.17 17.53 -6.80
N VAL A 310 -6.48 16.26 -6.52
CA VAL A 310 -5.66 15.39 -5.66
C VAL A 310 -4.32 15.07 -6.33
N ILE A 311 -3.24 15.09 -5.53
CA ILE A 311 -1.90 14.72 -6.02
C ILE A 311 -1.87 13.25 -6.40
N ASN A 312 -1.34 12.93 -7.57
CA ASN A 312 -1.10 11.55 -7.96
C ASN A 312 -0.07 10.90 -6.99
N PRO A 313 -0.44 9.83 -6.25
CA PRO A 313 0.45 9.15 -5.32
C PRO A 313 1.77 8.67 -5.94
N ASN A 314 1.77 8.26 -7.20
CA ASN A 314 2.99 7.83 -7.89
C ASN A 314 3.91 9.00 -8.19
N ALA A 315 3.36 10.18 -8.50
CA ALA A 315 4.16 11.38 -8.69
C ALA A 315 4.87 11.78 -7.38
N PHE A 316 4.16 11.69 -6.24
CA PHE A 316 4.77 11.90 -4.92
C PHE A 316 5.85 10.85 -4.62
N ARG A 317 5.60 9.56 -4.87
CA ARG A 317 6.60 8.49 -4.72
C ARG A 317 7.89 8.76 -5.51
N THR A 318 7.75 9.14 -6.78
CA THR A 318 8.90 9.40 -7.65
C THR A 318 9.72 10.58 -7.14
N ARG A 319 9.08 11.68 -6.73
CA ARG A 319 9.78 12.86 -6.21
C ARG A 319 10.43 12.60 -4.86
N LEU A 320 9.76 11.87 -3.97
CA LEU A 320 10.32 11.45 -2.69
C LEU A 320 11.58 10.58 -2.88
N ASN A 321 11.52 9.60 -3.79
CA ASN A 321 12.68 8.77 -4.10
C ASN A 321 13.81 9.59 -4.72
N SER A 322 13.49 10.55 -5.60
CA SER A 322 14.50 11.46 -6.15
C SER A 322 15.19 12.28 -5.07
N MET A 323 14.44 12.75 -4.06
CA MET A 323 14.99 13.50 -2.94
C MET A 323 15.93 12.66 -2.08
N ALA A 324 15.57 11.41 -1.79
CA ALA A 324 16.42 10.49 -1.04
C ALA A 324 17.76 10.21 -1.74
N VAL A 325 17.71 9.98 -3.07
CA VAL A 325 18.91 9.77 -3.90
C VAL A 325 19.82 11.02 -3.83
N LYS A 326 19.25 12.22 -3.98
CA LYS A 326 20.04 13.47 -3.92
C LYS A 326 20.65 13.71 -2.53
N ALA A 327 19.93 13.35 -1.47
CA ALA A 327 20.40 13.43 -0.09
C ALA A 327 21.47 12.37 0.26
N GLY A 328 21.85 11.50 -0.68
CA GLY A 328 22.88 10.46 -0.48
C GLY A 328 22.36 9.14 0.11
N LEU A 329 21.04 8.99 0.29
CA LEU A 329 20.43 7.77 0.84
C LEU A 329 20.24 6.73 -0.27
N MET A 330 21.31 6.03 -0.62
CA MET A 330 21.32 5.02 -1.70
C MET A 330 20.97 3.60 -1.22
N HIS A 331 20.96 3.37 0.10
CA HIS A 331 20.81 2.03 0.67
C HIS A 331 19.40 1.46 0.46
N HIS A 332 18.37 2.31 0.44
CA HIS A 332 16.98 1.89 0.32
C HIS A 332 16.13 2.86 -0.49
N LYS A 333 15.20 2.31 -1.29
CA LYS A 333 14.22 3.08 -2.04
C LYS A 333 13.25 3.77 -1.08
N LEU A 334 13.33 5.09 -0.92
CA LEU A 334 12.42 5.83 -0.07
C LEU A 334 11.00 5.83 -0.67
N THR A 335 10.03 5.37 0.12
CA THR A 335 8.61 5.34 -0.27
C THR A 335 7.74 5.91 0.83
N PRO A 336 6.50 6.34 0.53
CA PRO A 336 5.56 6.78 1.55
C PRO A 336 5.26 5.74 2.63
N HIS A 337 5.44 4.44 2.31
CA HIS A 337 5.31 3.38 3.31
C HIS A 337 6.42 3.45 4.36
N ILE A 338 7.64 3.83 3.99
CA ILE A 338 8.77 4.06 4.91
C ILE A 338 8.52 5.30 5.76
N LEU A 339 7.99 6.39 5.20
CA LEU A 339 7.62 7.58 6.00
C LEU A 339 6.59 7.23 7.08
N ARG A 340 5.56 6.48 6.70
CA ARG A 340 4.58 5.96 7.65
C ARG A 340 5.22 5.06 8.69
N HIS A 341 6.08 4.13 8.25
CA HIS A 341 6.75 3.21 9.16
C HIS A 341 7.61 3.97 10.17
N THR A 342 8.35 4.98 9.73
CA THR A 342 9.11 5.92 10.57
C THR A 342 8.21 6.61 11.59
N GLY A 343 7.09 7.19 11.15
CA GLY A 343 6.10 7.80 12.05
C GLY A 343 5.52 6.82 13.07
N CYS A 344 5.28 5.57 12.65
CA CYS A 344 4.85 4.50 13.55
C CYS A 344 5.91 4.14 14.58
N THR A 345 7.18 3.99 14.17
CA THR A 345 8.31 3.69 15.05
C THR A 345 8.51 4.81 16.08
N ASN A 346 8.43 6.08 15.66
CA ASN A 346 8.53 7.24 16.58
C ASN A 346 7.41 7.26 17.64
N MET A 347 6.28 6.60 17.39
CA MET A 347 5.18 6.49 18.36
C MET A 347 5.41 5.40 19.42
N VAL A 348 6.26 4.40 19.15
CA VAL A 348 6.44 3.22 20.02
C VAL A 348 6.97 3.59 21.39
N GLY A 349 7.97 4.47 21.45
CA GLY A 349 8.57 4.92 22.72
C GLY A 349 7.71 5.90 23.51
N VAL A 350 6.63 6.42 22.91
CA VAL A 350 5.83 7.51 23.50
C VAL A 350 4.45 7.03 23.96
N PHE A 351 3.90 5.99 23.32
CA PHE A 351 2.52 5.55 23.53
C PHE A 351 2.45 4.06 23.87
N SER A 352 1.42 3.65 24.61
CA SER A 352 1.09 2.23 24.74
C SER A 352 0.63 1.65 23.40
N ALA A 353 0.74 0.33 23.23
CA ALA A 353 0.39 -0.33 21.97
C ALA A 353 -1.07 -0.10 21.56
N GLU A 354 -2.00 0.03 22.51
CA GLU A 354 -3.43 0.30 22.26
C GLU A 354 -3.65 1.73 21.75
N VAL A 355 -2.96 2.72 22.34
CA VAL A 355 -3.03 4.11 21.90
C VAL A 355 -2.41 4.25 20.52
N ALA A 356 -1.23 3.66 20.32
CA ALA A 356 -0.55 3.65 19.04
C ALA A 356 -1.37 2.93 17.96
N GLN A 357 -2.07 1.83 18.27
CA GLN A 357 -2.97 1.16 17.33
C GLN A 357 -4.06 2.11 16.80
N LYS A 358 -4.69 2.89 17.69
CA LYS A 358 -5.72 3.87 17.32
C LYS A 358 -5.13 4.97 16.43
N TYR A 359 -3.95 5.49 16.77
CA TYR A 359 -3.27 6.52 15.97
C TYR A 359 -2.81 5.99 14.61
N MET A 360 -2.29 4.78 14.55
CA MET A 360 -1.88 4.13 13.31
C MET A 360 -3.08 3.68 12.46
N ARG A 361 -4.31 3.65 12.98
CA ARG A 361 -5.51 3.12 12.28
C ARG A 361 -5.30 1.66 11.85
N HIS A 362 -4.85 0.85 12.78
CA HIS A 362 -4.68 -0.59 12.60
C HIS A 362 -5.90 -1.36 13.10
N LYS A 363 -6.50 -2.19 12.25
CA LYS A 363 -7.67 -3.00 12.63
C LYS A 363 -7.33 -4.02 13.73
N ASN A 364 -6.15 -4.62 13.66
CA ASN A 364 -5.71 -5.67 14.58
C ASN A 364 -4.47 -5.21 15.35
N LEU A 365 -4.49 -5.33 16.68
CA LEU A 365 -3.36 -4.97 17.55
C LEU A 365 -2.06 -5.68 17.16
N TYR A 366 -2.14 -6.93 16.69
CA TYR A 366 -1.00 -7.68 16.17
C TYR A 366 -0.18 -6.93 15.11
N THR A 367 -0.83 -6.12 14.26
CA THR A 367 -0.11 -5.30 13.26
C THR A 367 0.64 -4.12 13.86
N THR A 368 0.26 -3.67 15.05
CA THR A 368 0.97 -2.67 15.85
C THR A 368 2.07 -3.29 16.71
N LEU A 369 1.86 -4.49 17.27
CA LEU A 369 2.86 -5.17 18.10
C LEU A 369 4.17 -5.46 17.37
N GLY A 370 4.14 -5.61 16.05
CA GLY A 370 5.35 -5.72 15.24
C GLY A 370 6.29 -4.51 15.31
N TYR A 371 5.85 -3.38 15.89
CA TYR A 371 6.69 -2.21 16.16
C TYR A 371 7.26 -2.17 17.58
N TYR A 372 6.64 -2.87 18.54
CA TYR A 372 7.02 -2.85 19.95
C TYR A 372 8.02 -3.96 20.31
N HIS A 373 7.90 -5.12 19.65
CA HIS A 373 8.64 -6.32 20.03
C HIS A 373 9.15 -7.03 18.77
N PRO A 374 10.35 -6.67 18.26
CA PRO A 374 10.96 -7.41 17.16
C PRO A 374 11.40 -8.83 17.60
N ALA A 375 11.70 -9.03 18.89
CA ALA A 375 11.94 -10.33 19.53
C ALA A 375 11.65 -10.28 21.05
N PRO A 376 11.37 -11.43 21.72
CA PRO A 376 11.18 -11.48 23.17
C PRO A 376 12.37 -10.96 24.00
N LEU A 377 13.59 -11.07 23.47
CA LEU A 377 14.83 -10.57 24.09
C LEU A 377 14.97 -9.05 23.97
N ASP A 378 14.33 -8.44 22.98
CA ASP A 378 14.33 -6.99 22.72
C ASP A 378 13.03 -6.34 23.22
N ALA A 379 12.27 -7.02 24.07
CA ALA A 379 10.93 -6.58 24.49
C ALA A 379 10.95 -5.33 25.39
N ALA A 380 12.11 -4.98 25.95
CA ALA A 380 12.35 -3.74 26.66
C ALA A 380 13.07 -2.75 25.71
N ASN A 381 12.35 -1.69 25.27
CA ASN A 381 12.96 -0.62 24.47
C ASN A 381 13.85 0.32 25.30
N GLU A 382 13.67 0.32 26.62
CA GLU A 382 14.46 1.10 27.57
C GLU A 382 14.86 0.16 28.70
N ALA A 383 16.12 0.22 29.13
CA ALA A 383 16.52 -0.40 30.39
C ALA A 383 15.64 0.20 31.50
N ASN A 384 15.20 -0.64 32.45
CA ASN A 384 14.56 -0.11 33.65
C ASN A 384 15.44 1.01 34.21
N ALA A 385 14.82 2.14 34.59
CA ALA A 385 15.54 3.22 35.24
C ALA A 385 16.45 2.61 36.32
N PRO A 386 17.75 2.97 36.36
CA PRO A 386 18.66 2.37 37.31
C PRO A 386 18.08 2.57 38.70
N LEU A 387 17.70 1.47 39.35
CA LEU A 387 17.38 1.51 40.77
C LEU A 387 18.66 1.93 41.45
N ASN A 388 18.60 3.06 42.14
CA ASN A 388 19.73 3.54 42.92
C ASN A 388 19.85 2.66 44.18
N LEU A 389 20.41 1.47 44.01
CA LEU A 389 20.48 0.44 45.05
C LEU A 389 21.59 0.70 46.07
N PHE A 390 22.47 1.68 45.82
CA PHE A 390 23.69 1.85 46.61
C PHE A 390 24.02 3.30 47.04
N SER A 391 23.26 4.34 46.67
CA SER A 391 23.62 5.73 47.04
C SER A 391 23.23 6.17 48.46
N SER A 392 22.93 5.25 49.37
CA SER A 392 22.63 5.62 50.76
C SER A 392 23.17 4.62 51.79
N PHE A 393 24.12 3.76 51.39
CA PHE A 393 24.71 2.77 52.31
C PHE A 393 26.19 3.02 52.63
N PHE A 394 26.84 4.02 52.01
CA PHE A 394 28.26 4.29 52.20
C PHE A 394 28.59 5.77 52.45
N ASP A 395 27.61 6.63 52.74
CA ASP A 395 27.84 8.05 53.06
C ASP A 395 27.83 8.35 54.58
N ASP A 396 27.89 7.32 55.43
CA ASP A 396 28.20 7.47 56.85
C ASP A 396 29.46 6.66 57.17
N GLU A 397 30.65 7.23 56.95
CA GLU A 397 31.86 6.94 57.73
C GLU A 397 32.88 8.09 57.55
N ASP A 398 33.01 8.86 58.64
CA ASP A 398 34.05 9.80 59.10
C ASP A 398 35.20 10.27 58.18
#